data_AF-A0A9Q5G9P7-F1
#
_entry.id   AF-A0A9Q5G9P7-F1
#
_cell.length_a   1.000
_cell.length_b   1.000
_cell.length_c   1.000
_cell.angle_alpha   90.00
_cell.angle_beta   90.00
_cell.angle_gamma   90.00
#
_symmetry.space_group_name_H-M   'P 1'
#
loop_
_entity.id
_entity.type
_entity.pdbx_description
1 polymer ?
#
loop_
_entity_poly.entity_id
_entity_poly.type
_entity_poly.pdbx_seq_one_letter_code
_entity_poly.pdbx_strand_id
1 'polypeptide(L)' 'MAHATEILNAHAGIVDRFFSMLEGWKEAYANHALFRETVRELSKLTNAELNDLGISRGEIHAIAHKAAYGA' A
#
# COMPACT_ATOMS: atom_id res chain seq x y z
N MET A 1 -19.63 -38.78 22.11
CA MET A 1 -18.74 -38.46 20.97
C MET A 1 -19.16 -37.14 20.33
N ALA A 2 -19.13 -36.01 21.08
CA ALA A 2 -19.63 -34.70 20.59
C ALA A 2 -18.72 -33.51 20.93
N HIS A 3 -17.51 -33.74 21.45
CA HIS A 3 -16.58 -32.67 21.86
C HIS A 3 -15.33 -32.55 20.97
N ALA A 4 -15.29 -33.25 19.83
CA ALA A 4 -14.12 -33.26 18.94
C ALA A 4 -14.24 -32.31 17.74
N THR A 5 -15.42 -31.75 17.46
CA THR A 5 -15.69 -30.95 16.25
C THR A 5 -15.41 -29.45 16.43
N GLU A 6 -15.36 -28.93 17.65
CA GLU A 6 -15.04 -27.51 17.91
C GLU A 6 -13.56 -27.17 17.70
N ILE A 7 -12.65 -28.10 18.04
CA ILE A 7 -11.20 -27.87 17.97
C ILE A 7 -10.74 -27.77 16.51
N LEU A 8 -11.33 -28.54 15.58
CA LEU A 8 -10.94 -28.55 14.18
C LEU A 8 -11.39 -27.28 13.42
N ASN A 9 -12.54 -26.70 13.78
CA ASN A 9 -13.04 -25.45 13.18
C ASN A 9 -12.28 -24.20 13.66
N ALA A 10 -11.82 -24.18 14.91
CA ALA A 10 -11.04 -23.06 15.45
C ALA A 10 -9.66 -22.91 14.78
N HIS A 11 -9.03 -24.03 14.41
CA HIS A 11 -7.72 -24.03 13.74
C HIS A 11 -7.79 -23.57 12.28
N ALA A 12 -8.89 -23.86 11.56
CA ALA A 12 -9.10 -23.34 10.21
C ALA A 12 -9.22 -21.80 10.20
N GLY A 13 -9.99 -21.22 11.12
CA GLY A 13 -10.25 -19.79 11.12
C GLY A 13 -9.07 -18.89 11.54
N ILE A 14 -8.19 -19.33 12.44
CA ILE A 14 -7.05 -18.52 12.92
C ILE A 14 -5.96 -18.40 11.85
N VAL A 15 -5.70 -19.50 11.14
CA VAL A 15 -4.72 -19.54 10.05
C VAL A 15 -5.20 -18.69 8.86
N ASP A 16 -6.48 -18.79 8.49
CA ASP A 16 -7.07 -17.97 7.41
C ASP A 16 -7.07 -16.47 7.75
N ARG A 17 -7.37 -16.11 9.00
CA ARG A 17 -7.28 -14.71 9.48
C ARG A 17 -5.84 -14.20 9.43
N PHE A 18 -4.86 -15.04 9.78
CA PHE A 18 -3.46 -14.67 9.73
C PHE A 18 -3.00 -14.41 8.30
N PHE A 19 -3.36 -15.28 7.34
CA PHE A 19 -3.07 -15.05 5.92
C PHE A 19 -3.74 -13.77 5.39
N SER A 20 -4.99 -13.52 5.77
CA SER A 20 -5.70 -12.28 5.39
C SER A 20 -5.02 -11.01 5.92
N MET A 21 -4.44 -11.07 7.13
CA MET A 21 -3.67 -9.96 7.70
C MET A 21 -2.35 -9.73 6.94
N LEU A 22 -1.64 -10.80 6.57
CA LEU A 22 -0.41 -10.71 5.80
C LEU A 22 -0.63 -10.12 4.40
N GLU A 23 -1.75 -10.46 3.76
CA GLU A 23 -2.12 -9.87 2.46
C GLU A 23 -2.31 -8.36 2.56
N GLY A 24 -3.07 -7.90 3.57
CA GLY A 24 -3.24 -6.45 3.80
C GLY A 24 -1.93 -5.72 4.13
N TRP A 25 -1.01 -6.39 4.83
CA TRP A 25 0.31 -5.82 5.13
C TRP A 25 1.20 -5.70 3.89
N LYS A 26 1.16 -6.70 3.01
CA LYS A 26 1.89 -6.67 1.75
C LYS A 26 1.42 -5.52 0.86
N GLU A 27 0.11 -5.33 0.76
CA GLU A 27 -0.48 -4.24 -0.02
C GLU A 27 -0.13 -2.86 0.58
N ALA A 28 -0.26 -2.70 1.91
CA ALA A 28 0.14 -1.47 2.59
C ALA A 28 1.62 -1.14 2.38
N TYR A 29 2.50 -2.16 2.43
CA TYR A 29 3.93 -1.99 2.17
C TYR A 29 4.20 -1.58 0.73
N ALA A 30 3.55 -2.23 -0.24
CA ALA A 30 3.69 -1.91 -1.66
C ALA A 30 3.24 -0.46 -1.95
N ASN A 31 2.10 -0.04 -1.42
CA ASN A 31 1.60 1.33 -1.58
C ASN A 31 2.55 2.35 -0.94
N HIS A 32 3.08 2.06 0.24
CA HIS A 32 4.06 2.94 0.89
C HIS A 32 5.38 3.04 0.10
N ALA A 33 5.85 1.90 -0.45
CA ALA A 33 7.04 1.88 -1.31
C ALA A 33 6.83 2.72 -2.58
N LEU A 34 5.69 2.55 -3.25
CA LEU A 34 5.31 3.32 -4.43
C LEU A 34 5.25 4.83 -4.13
N PHE A 35 4.60 5.23 -3.04
CA PHE A 35 4.56 6.62 -2.60
C PHE A 35 5.97 7.22 -2.47
N ARG A 36 6.86 6.52 -1.75
CA ARG A 36 8.22 6.99 -1.51
C ARG A 36 9.06 7.03 -2.78
N GLU A 37 8.84 6.10 -3.68
CA GLU A 37 9.48 6.09 -5.00
C GLU A 37 9.01 7.28 -5.83
N THR A 38 7.71 7.51 -5.94
CA THR A 38 7.16 8.66 -6.69
C THR A 38 7.65 10.00 -6.15
N VAL A 39 7.63 10.19 -4.82
CA VAL A 39 8.16 11.43 -4.21
C VAL A 39 9.63 11.59 -4.57
N ARG A 40 10.44 10.52 -4.46
CA ARG A 40 11.87 10.57 -4.74
C ARG A 40 12.16 10.93 -6.19
N GLU A 41 11.48 10.29 -7.15
CA GLU A 41 11.71 10.55 -8.56
C GLU A 41 11.23 11.94 -8.97
N LEU A 42 10.03 12.36 -8.57
CA LEU A 42 9.54 13.72 -8.87
C LEU A 42 10.37 14.81 -8.19
N SER A 43 10.90 14.56 -6.99
CA SER A 43 11.72 15.55 -6.28
C SER A 43 13.10 15.74 -6.92
N LYS A 44 13.61 14.77 -7.68
CA LYS A 44 14.86 14.91 -8.46
C LYS A 44 14.69 15.83 -9.67
N LEU A 45 13.46 15.99 -10.17
CA LEU A 45 13.18 16.83 -11.33
C LEU A 45 13.37 18.31 -10.99
N THR A 46 13.85 19.05 -11.98
CA THR A 46 13.98 20.51 -11.94
C THR A 46 12.63 21.18 -12.04
N ASN A 47 12.56 22.48 -11.73
CA ASN A 47 11.31 23.24 -11.90
C ASN A 47 10.84 23.27 -13.36
N ALA A 48 11.76 23.28 -14.32
CA ALA A 48 11.42 23.28 -15.74
C ALA A 48 10.77 21.95 -16.13
N GLU A 49 11.40 20.82 -15.79
CA GLU A 49 10.86 19.48 -16.09
C GLU A 49 9.51 19.25 -15.40
N LEU A 50 9.33 19.71 -14.16
CA LEU A 50 8.06 19.65 -13.47
C LEU A 50 6.99 20.52 -14.16
N ASN A 51 7.35 21.72 -14.61
CA ASN A 51 6.44 22.61 -15.33
C ASN A 51 6.04 22.04 -16.70
N ASP A 52 6.95 21.34 -17.39
CA ASP A 52 6.64 20.67 -18.66
C ASP A 52 5.60 19.56 -18.48
N LEU A 53 5.59 18.92 -17.30
CA LEU A 53 4.57 17.95 -16.89
C LEU A 53 3.29 18.62 -16.35
N GLY A 54 3.29 19.94 -16.17
CA GLY A 54 2.19 20.68 -15.55
C GLY A 54 2.06 20.44 -14.05
N ILE A 55 3.15 20.07 -13.36
CA ILE A 55 3.18 19.74 -11.94
C ILE A 55 3.92 20.82 -11.17
N SER A 56 3.33 21.35 -10.10
CA SER A 56 4.05 22.19 -9.13
C SER A 56 4.74 21.34 -8.06
N ARG A 57 5.84 21.84 -7.45
CA ARG A 57 6.53 21.12 -6.36
C ARG A 57 5.62 20.77 -5.18
N GLY A 58 4.62 21.61 -4.88
CA GLY A 58 3.66 21.36 -3.80
C GLY A 58 2.74 20.16 -4.09
N GLU A 59 2.51 19.83 -5.36
CA GLU A 59 1.64 18.74 -5.79
C GLU A 59 2.31 17.37 -5.74
N ILE A 60 3.64 17.29 -5.65
CA ILE A 60 4.40 16.03 -5.64
C ILE A 60 3.84 15.04 -4.60
N HIS A 61 3.59 15.52 -3.37
CA HIS A 61 3.04 14.67 -2.31
C HIS A 61 1.60 14.22 -2.60
N ALA A 62 0.76 15.10 -3.16
CA ALA A 62 -0.61 14.77 -3.51
C ALA A 62 -0.66 13.75 -4.66
N ILE A 63 0.18 13.91 -5.68
CA ILE A 63 0.31 12.98 -6.82
C ILE A 63 0.84 11.64 -6.34
N ALA A 64 1.89 11.61 -5.52
CA ALA A 64 2.42 10.38 -4.97
C ALA A 64 1.39 9.64 -4.12
N HIS A 65 0.59 10.37 -3.33
CA HIS A 65 -0.49 9.78 -2.54
C HIS A 65 -1.57 9.19 -3.45
N LYS A 66 -1.97 9.91 -4.50
CA LYS A 66 -2.92 9.41 -5.50
C LYS A 66 -2.41 8.16 -6.22
N ALA A 67 -1.13 8.15 -6.61
CA ALA A 67 -0.51 7.00 -7.27
C ALA A 67 -0.46 5.75 -6.37
N ALA A 68 -0.18 5.94 -5.08
CA ALA A 68 -0.07 4.86 -4.11
C ALA A 68 -1.41 4.32 -3.60
N TYR A 69 -2.43 5.16 -3.45
CA TYR A 69 -3.67 4.79 -2.77
C TYR A 69 -4.93 4.95 -3.63
N GLY A 70 -4.81 5.43 -4.87
CA GLY A 70 -5.92 5.51 -5.82
C GLY A 70 -7.00 6.55 -5.51
N ALA A 71 -6.65 7.64 -4.81
CA ALA A 71 -7.57 8.72 -4.46
C ALA A 71 -8.20 9.45 -5.67
#